data_AF-A0A924X898-F1
#
_entry.id   AF-A0A924X898-F1
#
_cell.length_a   1.000
_cell.length_b   1.000
_cell.length_c   1.000
_cell.angle_alpha   90.00
_cell.angle_beta   90.00
_cell.angle_gamma   90.00
#
_symmetry.space_group_name_H-M   'P 1'
#
loop_
_entity.id
_entity.type
_entity.pdbx_description
1 polymer ?
#
loop_
_entity_poly.entity_id
_entity_poly.type
_entity_poly.pdbx_seq_one_letter_code
_entity_poly.pdbx_strand_id
1 'polypeptide(L)'
;MTTRRRFLASLAGAGVAVPVFRSHAFASLFRADVIAGGRTPLDVAEDEAYWSEIQRAFDVDRTLINLNNGGVSPTPSHVLEQMIRDLKFSNEAPVEHMWRVLEPRIESVRRDLAAEFGCDPEELAITRNASEANETMIFGLDLKRGDEVILTNQ
;
A
#
# COMPACT_ATOMS: atom_id res chain seq x y z
N MET A 1 12.73 -39.36 7.65
CA MET A 1 11.56 -38.52 7.93
C MET A 1 11.89 -37.08 7.57
N THR A 2 11.25 -36.55 6.53
CA THR A 2 11.40 -35.14 6.11
C THR A 2 10.67 -34.24 7.09
N THR A 3 11.39 -33.33 7.76
CA THR A 3 10.78 -32.34 8.66
C THR A 3 10.34 -31.11 7.86
N ARG A 4 9.25 -30.45 8.28
CA ARG A 4 8.70 -29.25 7.62
C ARG A 4 9.76 -28.17 7.35
N ARG A 5 10.69 -27.98 8.30
CA ARG A 5 11.81 -27.03 8.17
C ARG A 5 12.81 -27.42 7.07
N ARG A 6 13.08 -28.72 6.88
CA ARG A 6 14.00 -29.22 5.84
C ARG A 6 13.38 -29.19 4.45
N PHE A 7 12.06 -29.35 4.36
CA PHE A 7 11.27 -29.18 3.12
C PHE A 7 11.25 -27.71 2.66
N LEU A 8 11.02 -26.75 3.57
CA LEU A 8 11.07 -25.32 3.26
C LEU A 8 12.49 -24.85 2.89
N ALA A 9 13.52 -25.37 3.58
CA ALA A 9 14.91 -25.08 3.23
C ALA A 9 15.31 -25.66 1.86
N SER A 10 14.79 -26.84 1.47
CA SER A 10 15.02 -27.40 0.14
C SER A 10 14.30 -26.64 -0.98
N LEU A 11 13.18 -25.98 -0.68
CA LEU A 11 12.49 -25.09 -1.63
C LEU A 11 13.26 -23.78 -1.86
N ALA A 12 13.89 -23.22 -0.81
CA ALA A 12 14.73 -22.04 -0.93
C ALA A 12 16.04 -22.29 -1.71
N GLY A 13 16.65 -23.48 -1.56
CA GLY A 13 17.89 -23.86 -2.27
C GLY A 13 17.71 -24.16 -3.76
N ALA A 14 16.48 -24.35 -4.23
CA ALA A 14 16.18 -24.64 -5.64
C ALA A 14 15.89 -23.38 -6.48
N GLY A 15 15.87 -22.18 -5.89
CA GLY A 15 15.73 -20.90 -6.60
C GLY A 15 14.45 -20.71 -7.45
N VAL A 16 13.54 -21.68 -7.47
CA VAL A 16 12.44 -21.75 -8.47
C VAL A 16 11.05 -21.81 -7.84
N ALA A 17 10.88 -21.91 -6.53
CA ALA A 17 9.53 -22.03 -5.96
C ALA A 17 9.37 -21.34 -4.60
N VAL A 18 9.20 -20.01 -4.64
CA VAL A 18 8.29 -19.14 -3.86
C VAL A 18 8.69 -17.71 -4.27
N PRO A 19 7.84 -16.88 -4.94
CA PRO A 19 6.40 -16.70 -4.69
C PRO A 19 5.55 -16.48 -5.97
N VAL A 20 4.45 -17.20 -6.19
CA VAL A 20 3.51 -16.85 -7.29
C VAL A 20 2.07 -16.75 -6.77
N PHE A 21 1.85 -15.83 -5.83
CA PHE A 21 0.51 -15.32 -5.51
C PHE A 21 0.36 -13.83 -5.84
N ARG A 22 1.33 -13.23 -6.56
CA ARG A 22 1.21 -11.86 -7.06
C ARG A 22 1.59 -11.83 -8.53
N SER A 23 0.59 -11.64 -9.39
CA SER A 23 0.72 -11.47 -10.85
C SER A 23 1.76 -10.41 -11.24
N HIS A 24 1.97 -9.40 -10.38
CA HIS A 24 2.94 -8.32 -10.62
C HIS A 24 4.31 -8.50 -9.94
N ALA A 25 4.57 -9.61 -9.23
CA ALA A 25 5.84 -9.79 -8.53
C ALA A 25 7.04 -9.71 -9.49
N PHE A 26 6.94 -10.35 -10.65
CA PHE A 26 7.99 -10.30 -11.67
C PHE A 26 8.14 -8.90 -12.29
N ALA A 27 7.04 -8.21 -12.58
CA ALA A 27 7.09 -6.85 -13.11
C ALA A 27 7.73 -5.86 -12.11
N SER A 28 7.41 -6.00 -10.82
CA SER A 28 8.02 -5.23 -9.74
C SER A 28 9.52 -5.53 -9.62
N LEU A 29 9.93 -6.80 -9.70
CA LEU A 29 11.33 -7.20 -9.70
C LEU A 29 12.09 -6.61 -10.90
N PHE A 30 11.54 -6.65 -12.11
CA PHE A 30 12.18 -6.05 -13.29
C PHE A 30 12.29 -4.53 -13.18
N ARG A 31 11.26 -3.83 -12.65
CA ARG A 31 11.37 -2.38 -12.40
C ARG A 31 12.44 -2.07 -11.35
N ALA A 32 12.49 -2.85 -10.27
CA ALA A 32 13.51 -2.71 -9.24
C ALA A 32 14.91 -2.97 -9.81
N ASP A 33 15.08 -3.96 -10.69
CA ASP A 33 16.32 -4.26 -11.40
C ASP A 33 16.74 -3.12 -12.34
N VAL A 34 15.79 -2.50 -13.05
CA VAL A 34 16.06 -1.30 -13.87
C VAL A 34 16.52 -0.11 -13.00
N ILE A 35 15.91 0.08 -11.83
CA ILE A 35 16.23 1.18 -10.92
C ILE A 35 17.57 0.92 -10.22
N ALA A 36 17.76 -0.26 -9.63
CA ALA A 36 18.98 -0.61 -8.92
C ALA A 36 20.16 -0.82 -9.88
N GLY A 37 19.91 -1.41 -11.04
CA GLY A 37 20.94 -1.87 -11.97
C GLY A 37 21.88 -2.88 -11.30
N GLY A 38 23.17 -2.77 -11.58
CA GLY A 38 24.20 -3.59 -10.92
C GLY A 38 24.63 -3.11 -9.53
N ARG A 39 23.96 -2.11 -8.95
CA ARG A 39 24.33 -1.51 -7.65
C ARG A 39 23.95 -2.43 -6.50
N THR A 40 24.73 -2.39 -5.42
CA THR A 40 24.36 -3.15 -4.21
C THR A 40 23.17 -2.47 -3.50
N PRO A 41 22.43 -3.20 -2.64
CA PRO A 41 21.35 -2.59 -1.86
C PRO A 41 21.80 -1.39 -1.02
N LEU A 42 23.04 -1.43 -0.50
CA LEU A 42 23.59 -0.32 0.28
C LEU A 42 23.85 0.90 -0.61
N ASP A 43 24.42 0.70 -1.80
CA ASP A 43 24.68 1.81 -2.74
C ASP A 43 23.38 2.50 -3.18
N VAL A 44 22.28 1.76 -3.33
CA VAL A 44 20.96 2.33 -3.65
C VAL A 44 20.37 3.07 -2.44
N ALA A 45 20.57 2.54 -1.23
CA ALA A 45 20.11 3.18 -0.01
C ALA A 45 20.87 4.49 0.29
N GLU A 46 22.15 4.56 -0.07
CA GLU A 46 23.02 5.74 0.13
C GLU A 46 22.97 6.75 -1.03
N ASP A 47 22.10 6.55 -2.03
CA ASP A 47 21.91 7.49 -3.15
C ASP A 47 21.15 8.75 -2.71
N GLU A 48 21.88 9.65 -2.03
CA GLU A 48 21.32 10.91 -1.50
C GLU A 48 20.75 11.81 -2.59
N ALA A 49 21.27 11.76 -3.82
CA ALA A 49 20.71 12.52 -4.93
C ALA A 49 19.28 12.06 -5.22
N TYR A 50 19.08 10.74 -5.35
CA TYR A 50 17.76 10.15 -5.55
C TYR A 50 16.81 10.43 -4.37
N TRP A 51 17.23 10.16 -3.14
CA TRP A 51 16.38 10.33 -1.95
C TRP A 51 16.07 11.79 -1.64
N SER A 52 16.97 12.72 -1.96
CA SER A 52 16.71 14.16 -1.78
C SER A 52 15.56 14.66 -2.65
N GLU A 53 15.39 14.15 -3.87
CA GLU A 53 14.25 14.51 -4.72
C GLU A 53 12.93 14.00 -4.15
N ILE A 54 12.92 12.78 -3.61
CA ILE A 54 11.74 12.23 -2.91
C ILE A 54 11.42 13.06 -1.66
N GLN A 55 12.43 13.43 -0.88
CA GLN A 55 12.25 14.22 0.34
C GLN A 55 11.69 15.62 0.05
N ARG A 56 11.97 16.20 -1.12
CA ARG A 56 11.40 17.50 -1.54
C ARG A 56 9.90 17.45 -1.82
N ALA A 57 9.32 16.26 -1.96
CA ALA A 57 7.88 16.12 -2.13
C ALA A 57 7.08 16.34 -0.84
N PHE A 58 7.73 16.58 0.32
CA PHE A 58 7.08 16.73 1.61
C PHE A 58 7.48 18.03 2.31
N ASP A 59 6.50 18.76 2.83
CA ASP A 59 6.67 20.01 3.59
C ASP A 59 6.92 19.73 5.09
N VAL A 60 7.93 18.93 5.41
CA VAL A 60 8.28 18.57 6.80
C VAL A 60 9.20 19.60 7.47
N ASP A 61 9.10 19.71 8.79
CA ASP A 61 10.06 20.46 9.60
C ASP A 61 11.44 19.78 9.57
N ARG A 62 12.40 20.41 8.88
CA ARG A 62 13.77 19.89 8.70
C ARG A 62 14.65 20.01 9.95
N THR A 63 14.15 20.62 11.02
CA THR A 63 14.84 20.61 12.33
C THR A 63 14.60 19.32 13.10
N LEU A 64 13.67 18.47 12.66
CA LEU A 64 13.31 17.21 13.29
C LEU A 64 13.58 16.03 12.36
N ILE A 65 14.21 14.98 12.90
CA ILE A 65 14.37 13.70 12.21
C ILE A 65 13.24 12.77 12.65
N ASN A 66 12.21 12.63 11.81
CA ASN A 66 11.11 11.72 12.09
C ASN A 66 11.44 10.28 11.67
N LEU A 67 11.80 9.44 12.65
CA LEU A 67 12.03 8.01 12.45
C LEU A 67 10.76 7.15 12.68
N ASN A 68 9.60 7.79 12.90
CA ASN A 68 8.33 7.11 13.20
C ASN A 68 7.23 7.37 12.15
N ASN A 69 7.61 7.47 10.88
CA ASN A 69 6.64 7.61 9.78
C ASN A 69 5.66 6.41 9.71
N GLY A 70 6.04 5.25 10.24
CA GLY A 70 5.13 4.09 10.35
C GLY A 70 3.92 4.30 11.27
N GLY A 71 4.02 5.20 12.26
CA GLY A 71 2.89 5.57 13.10
C GLY A 71 1.98 6.60 12.43
N VAL A 72 2.56 7.71 11.98
CA VAL A 72 1.89 8.75 11.20
C VAL A 72 2.89 9.36 10.22
N SER A 73 2.51 9.45 8.95
CA SER A 73 3.32 10.03 7.89
C SER A 73 2.73 11.36 7.39
N PRO A 74 3.57 12.33 7.01
CA PRO A 74 3.12 13.47 6.24
C PRO A 74 2.64 13.00 4.86
N THR A 75 1.63 13.67 4.33
CA THR A 75 1.21 13.52 2.94
C THR A 75 2.11 14.36 2.03
N PRO A 76 2.47 13.91 0.81
CA PRO A 76 3.21 14.74 -0.13
C PRO A 76 2.50 16.07 -0.41
N SER A 77 3.25 17.16 -0.60
CA SER A 77 2.73 18.52 -0.71
C SER A 77 1.67 18.64 -1.81
N HIS A 78 1.91 18.04 -2.98
CA HIS A 78 0.95 18.06 -4.09
C HIS A 78 -0.38 17.33 -3.78
N VAL A 79 -0.35 16.29 -2.95
CA VAL A 79 -1.55 15.57 -2.51
C VAL A 79 -2.31 16.39 -1.47
N LEU A 80 -1.59 17.02 -0.52
CA LEU A 80 -2.19 17.95 0.45
C LEU A 80 -2.89 19.11 -0.25
N GLU A 81 -2.23 19.73 -1.23
CA GLU A 81 -2.83 20.80 -2.03
C GLU A 81 -4.07 20.34 -2.79
N GLN A 82 -4.06 19.12 -3.35
CA GLN A 82 -5.22 18.56 -4.02
C GLN A 82 -6.40 18.37 -3.06
N MET A 83 -6.14 17.84 -1.86
CA MET A 83 -7.16 17.72 -0.82
C MET A 83 -7.76 19.09 -0.45
N ILE A 84 -6.94 20.13 -0.30
CA ILE A 84 -7.41 21.50 -0.03
C ILE A 84 -8.28 22.02 -1.18
N ARG A 85 -7.89 21.76 -2.44
CA ARG A 85 -8.69 22.14 -3.62
C ARG A 85 -10.04 21.43 -3.63
N ASP A 86 -10.07 20.12 -3.39
CA ASP A 86 -11.32 19.34 -3.39
C ASP A 86 -12.24 19.73 -2.22
N LEU A 87 -11.69 20.12 -1.07
CA LEU A 87 -12.47 20.68 0.05
C LEU A 87 -13.12 22.02 -0.31
N LYS A 88 -12.37 22.94 -0.92
CA LYS A 88 -12.91 24.22 -1.40
C LYS A 88 -13.97 24.02 -2.46
N PHE A 89 -13.67 23.16 -3.45
CA PHE A 89 -14.60 22.77 -4.51
C PHE A 89 -15.90 22.22 -3.92
N SER A 90 -15.83 21.28 -2.98
CA SER A 90 -17.03 20.75 -2.31
C SER A 90 -17.87 21.84 -1.66
N ASN A 91 -17.25 22.86 -1.06
CA ASN A 91 -17.95 23.94 -0.37
C ASN A 91 -18.65 24.94 -1.31
N GLU A 92 -18.27 25.01 -2.59
CA GLU A 92 -18.89 25.91 -3.57
C GLU A 92 -20.33 25.47 -3.93
N ALA A 93 -20.57 24.16 -4.04
CA ALA A 93 -21.89 23.58 -4.32
C ALA A 93 -21.98 22.11 -3.84
N PRO A 94 -22.16 21.85 -2.53
CA PRO A 94 -21.97 20.51 -1.95
C PRO A 94 -22.76 19.39 -2.65
N VAL A 95 -24.05 19.60 -2.89
CA VAL A 95 -24.94 18.61 -3.52
C VAL A 95 -24.50 18.26 -4.95
N GLU A 96 -24.01 19.23 -5.71
CA GLU A 96 -23.58 19.01 -7.09
C GLU A 96 -22.16 18.41 -7.13
N HIS A 97 -21.23 19.04 -6.41
CA HIS A 97 -19.81 18.70 -6.48
C HIS A 97 -19.48 17.40 -5.75
N MET A 98 -20.09 17.12 -4.59
CA MET A 98 -19.82 15.87 -3.88
C MET A 98 -20.43 14.68 -4.61
N TRP A 99 -21.74 14.69 -4.84
CA TRP A 99 -22.46 13.52 -5.35
C TRP A 99 -22.24 13.25 -6.84
N ARG A 100 -22.14 14.30 -7.67
CA ARG A 100 -22.02 14.11 -9.12
C ARG A 100 -20.60 14.09 -9.64
N VAL A 101 -19.65 14.65 -8.89
CA VAL A 101 -18.27 14.83 -9.37
C VAL A 101 -17.26 14.06 -8.53
N LEU A 102 -17.21 14.28 -7.21
CA LEU A 102 -16.17 13.69 -6.36
C LEU A 102 -16.45 12.22 -6.02
N GLU A 103 -17.69 11.87 -5.66
CA GLU A 103 -18.06 10.48 -5.35
C GLU A 103 -17.76 9.53 -6.51
N PRO A 104 -18.17 9.80 -7.78
CA PRO A 104 -17.81 8.91 -8.89
C PRO A 104 -16.31 8.86 -9.20
N ARG A 105 -15.54 9.89 -8.82
CA ARG A 105 -14.10 9.95 -9.06
C ARG A 105 -13.33 8.94 -8.21
N ILE A 106 -13.87 8.48 -7.07
CA ILE A 106 -13.22 7.45 -6.26
C ILE A 106 -12.94 6.17 -7.07
N GLU A 107 -13.74 5.91 -8.11
CA GLU A 107 -13.61 4.75 -8.96
C GLU A 107 -12.31 4.75 -9.79
N SER A 108 -11.76 5.92 -10.14
CA SER A 108 -10.43 5.95 -10.76
C SER A 108 -9.35 5.50 -9.77
N VAL A 109 -9.45 5.96 -8.51
CA VAL A 109 -8.54 5.55 -7.45
C VAL A 109 -8.65 4.04 -7.18
N ARG A 110 -9.88 3.50 -7.12
CA ARG A 110 -10.11 2.05 -6.93
C ARG A 110 -9.45 1.22 -8.04
N ARG A 111 -9.58 1.63 -9.30
CA ARG A 111 -8.96 0.94 -10.44
C ARG A 111 -7.43 0.99 -10.39
N ASP A 112 -6.85 2.15 -10.09
CA ASP A 112 -5.39 2.30 -10.02
C ASP A 112 -4.80 1.49 -8.85
N LEU A 113 -5.47 1.50 -7.69
CA LEU A 113 -5.10 0.65 -6.55
C LEU A 113 -5.22 -0.84 -6.90
N ALA A 114 -6.33 -1.27 -7.50
CA ALA A 114 -6.53 -2.66 -7.87
C ALA A 114 -5.45 -3.16 -8.85
N ALA A 115 -5.05 -2.33 -9.81
CA ALA A 115 -3.94 -2.63 -10.71
C ALA A 115 -2.59 -2.75 -9.98
N GLU A 116 -2.33 -1.91 -8.98
CA GLU A 116 -1.11 -1.99 -8.16
C GLU A 116 -1.10 -3.25 -7.28
N PHE A 117 -2.24 -3.61 -6.68
CA PHE A 117 -2.37 -4.81 -5.85
C PHE A 117 -2.51 -6.11 -6.65
N GLY A 118 -2.84 -6.02 -7.94
CA GLY A 118 -3.01 -7.15 -8.84
C GLY A 118 -4.31 -7.92 -8.65
N CYS A 119 -5.39 -7.23 -8.27
CA CYS A 119 -6.73 -7.80 -8.13
C CYS A 119 -7.73 -7.12 -9.07
N ASP A 120 -8.91 -7.72 -9.22
CA ASP A 120 -9.99 -7.04 -9.92
C ASP A 120 -10.48 -5.84 -9.09
N PRO A 121 -10.86 -4.70 -9.69
CA PRO A 121 -11.45 -3.60 -8.94
C PRO A 121 -12.62 -4.04 -8.06
N GLU A 122 -13.45 -4.99 -8.51
CA GLU A 122 -14.60 -5.53 -7.78
C GLU A 122 -14.20 -6.35 -6.53
N GLU A 123 -12.91 -6.69 -6.38
CA GLU A 123 -12.35 -7.34 -5.20
C GLU A 123 -11.74 -6.34 -4.20
N LEU A 124 -11.73 -5.04 -4.50
CA LEU A 124 -11.11 -4.00 -3.68
C LEU A 124 -12.14 -2.98 -3.16
N ALA A 125 -12.14 -2.75 -1.84
CA ALA A 125 -12.91 -1.69 -1.19
C ALA A 125 -11.98 -0.62 -0.60
N ILE A 126 -12.36 0.66 -0.76
CA ILE A 126 -11.69 1.80 -0.10
C ILE A 126 -12.49 2.17 1.14
N THR A 127 -11.88 2.07 2.31
CA THR A 127 -12.47 2.44 3.62
C THR A 127 -11.75 3.67 4.20
N ARG A 128 -12.23 4.19 5.33
CA ARG A 128 -11.61 5.36 6.00
C ARG A 128 -10.28 5.02 6.65
N ASN A 129 -10.08 3.78 7.11
CA ASN A 129 -8.85 3.33 7.76
C ASN A 129 -8.81 1.78 7.91
N ALA A 130 -7.67 1.28 8.39
CA ALA A 130 -7.42 -0.15 8.61
C ALA A 130 -8.33 -0.79 9.67
N SER A 131 -8.65 -0.07 10.76
CA SER A 131 -9.53 -0.61 11.82
C SER A 131 -10.95 -0.82 11.29
N GLU A 132 -11.51 0.15 10.57
CA GLU A 132 -12.82 0.00 9.92
C GLU A 132 -12.81 -1.15 8.92
N ALA A 133 -11.75 -1.30 8.11
CA ALA A 133 -11.66 -2.40 7.17
C ALA A 133 -11.70 -3.76 7.89
N ASN A 134 -10.96 -3.89 9.00
CA ASN A 134 -10.91 -5.11 9.78
C ASN A 134 -12.25 -5.38 10.49
N GLU A 135 -12.88 -4.36 11.08
CA GLU A 135 -14.21 -4.46 11.70
C GLU A 135 -15.28 -4.87 10.68
N THR A 136 -15.24 -4.31 9.48
CA THR A 136 -16.14 -4.68 8.38
C THR A 136 -16.06 -6.18 8.09
N MET A 137 -14.85 -6.73 8.06
CA MET A 137 -14.64 -8.18 7.90
C MET A 137 -15.15 -8.96 9.12
N ILE A 138 -14.76 -8.58 10.33
CA ILE A 138 -15.13 -9.27 11.58
C ILE A 138 -16.65 -9.36 11.74
N PHE A 139 -17.37 -8.24 11.55
CA PHE A 139 -18.82 -8.19 11.69
C PHE A 139 -19.58 -8.67 10.45
N GLY A 140 -18.90 -8.82 9.31
CA GLY A 140 -19.47 -9.34 8.07
C GLY A 140 -19.46 -10.88 7.97
N LEU A 141 -18.66 -11.57 8.79
CA LEU A 141 -18.60 -13.03 8.82
C LEU A 141 -19.76 -13.62 9.62
N ASP A 142 -20.52 -14.53 9.00
CA ASP A 142 -21.64 -15.24 9.62
C ASP A 142 -21.17 -16.49 10.39
N LEU A 143 -20.36 -16.28 11.44
CA LEU A 143 -19.80 -17.34 12.27
C LEU A 143 -20.90 -18.18 12.93
N LYS A 144 -20.73 -19.50 12.90
CA LYS A 144 -21.63 -20.48 13.49
C LYS A 144 -21.06 -21.06 14.78
N ARG A 145 -21.93 -21.70 15.56
CA ARG A 145 -21.50 -22.43 16.76
C ARG A 145 -20.47 -23.50 16.36
N GLY A 146 -19.29 -23.42 16.97
CA GLY A 146 -18.18 -24.32 16.69
C GLY A 146 -17.08 -23.70 15.81
N ASP A 147 -17.31 -22.53 15.23
CA ASP A 147 -16.27 -21.79 14.53
C ASP A 147 -15.30 -21.13 15.52
N GLU A 148 -14.03 -21.04 15.14
CA GLU A 148 -12.96 -20.47 15.96
C GLU A 148 -12.20 -19.40 15.17
N VAL A 149 -11.85 -18.30 15.85
CA VAL A 149 -11.00 -17.24 15.30
C VAL A 149 -9.61 -17.37 15.91
N ILE A 150 -8.60 -17.58 15.07
CA ILE A 150 -7.20 -17.74 15.48
C ILE A 150 -6.45 -16.44 15.21
N LEU A 151 -5.75 -15.94 16.22
CA LEU A 151 -5.01 -14.69 16.21
C LEU A 151 -3.55 -14.96 16.62
N THR A 152 -2.64 -14.02 16.33
CA THR A 152 -1.24 -14.05 16.77
C THR A 152 -0.97 -12.91 17.75
N ASN A 153 0.06 -13.06 18.60
CA ASN A 153 0.57 -12.04 19.52
C ASN A 153 1.95 -11.51 19.11
N GLN A 154 2.32 -11.71 17.84
CA GLN A 154 3.59 -11.30 17.25
C GLN A 154 3.46 -9.93 16.61
#